data_AF-A0A8T6ISL5-F1
#
_entry.id   AF-A0A8T6ISL5-F1
#
_cell.length_a   1.000
_cell.length_b   1.000
_cell.length_c   1.000
_cell.angle_alpha   90.00
_cell.angle_beta   90.00
_cell.angle_gamma   90.00
#
_symmetry.space_group_name_H-M   'P 1'
#
loop_
_entity.id
_entity.type
_entity.pdbx_description
1 polymer ?
#
loop_
_entity_poly.entity_id
_entity_poly.type
_entity_poly.pdbx_seq_one_letter_code
_entity_poly.pdbx_strand_id
1 'polypeptide(L)' 'ANTGVNAGNLSDTLAIADGTVTGTAFKRAGYIWNEVDIERVRDFMRIAKSVRGD' A
#
# COMPACT_ATOMS: atom_id res chain seq x y z
N ALA A 1 -15.05 6.42 0.68
CA ALA A 1 -14.85 5.06 1.20
C ALA A 1 -13.76 4.39 0.36
N ASN A 2 -12.52 4.42 0.84
CA ASN A 2 -11.31 4.11 0.07
C ASN A 2 -10.51 2.99 0.75
N THR A 3 -11.23 1.99 1.29
CA THR A 3 -10.61 0.76 1.77
C THR A 3 -10.01 -0.02 0.61
N GLY A 4 -8.96 -0.81 0.87
CA GLY A 4 -8.38 -1.71 -0.12
C GLY A 4 -7.21 -1.15 -0.93
N VAL A 5 -6.62 -0.03 -0.51
CA VAL A 5 -5.37 0.45 -1.11
C VAL A 5 -4.28 -0.61 -0.96
N ASN A 6 -3.59 -0.90 -2.06
CA ASN A 6 -2.54 -1.90 -2.20
C ASN A 6 -1.55 -1.45 -3.28
N ALA A 7 -0.48 -2.22 -3.50
CA ALA A 7 0.58 -1.83 -4.45
C ALA A 7 0.07 -1.58 -5.89
N GLY A 8 -0.99 -2.27 -6.32
CA GLY A 8 -1.53 -2.15 -7.68
C GLY A 8 -2.37 -0.90 -7.94
N ASN A 9 -2.91 -0.25 -6.90
CA ASN A 9 -3.74 0.96 -7.05
C ASN A 9 -3.16 2.18 -6.29
N LEU A 10 -1.98 2.04 -5.69
CA LEU A 10 -1.37 3.10 -4.89
C LEU A 10 -1.08 4.36 -5.70
N SER A 11 -0.55 4.21 -6.92
CA SER A 11 -0.24 5.36 -7.79
C SER A 11 -1.50 6.15 -8.15
N ASP A 12 -2.54 5.46 -8.60
CA ASP A 12 -3.82 6.08 -8.96
C ASP A 12 -4.49 6.74 -7.75
N THR A 13 -4.38 6.10 -6.58
CA THR A 13 -4.89 6.67 -5.32
C THR A 13 -4.17 7.96 -4.98
N LEU A 14 -2.83 7.97 -5.02
CA LEU A 14 -2.03 9.15 -4.69
C LEU A 14 -2.09 10.26 -5.75
N ALA A 15 -2.55 9.95 -6.97
CA ALA A 15 -2.79 10.97 -8.00
C ALA A 15 -3.94 11.93 -7.65
N ILE A 16 -4.87 11.51 -6.77
CA ILE A 16 -6.05 12.29 -6.38
C ILE A 16 -6.14 12.52 -4.86
N ALA A 17 -5.16 12.04 -4.09
CA ALA A 17 -5.14 12.13 -2.63
C ALA A 17 -3.71 12.29 -2.10
N ASP A 18 -3.56 13.03 -1.01
CA ASP A 18 -2.24 13.28 -0.40
C ASP A 18 -1.67 12.05 0.34
N GLY A 19 -2.50 11.03 0.58
CA GLY A 19 -2.07 9.85 1.34
C GLY A 19 -3.13 8.77 1.48
N THR A 20 -2.75 7.69 2.17
CA THR A 20 -3.61 6.54 2.45
C THR A 20 -3.26 5.89 3.79
N VAL A 21 -4.26 5.32 4.46
CA VAL A 21 -4.08 4.43 5.61
C VAL A 21 -4.31 2.99 5.13
N THR A 22 -3.26 2.18 5.17
CA THR A 22 -3.27 0.82 4.60
C THR A 22 -2.89 -0.21 5.66
N GLY A 23 -3.62 -1.34 5.69
CA GLY A 23 -3.40 -2.42 6.65
C GLY A 23 -3.31 -3.79 5.98
N THR A 24 -4.46 -4.36 5.60
CA THR A 24 -4.57 -5.73 5.08
C THR A 24 -3.67 -6.03 3.89
N ALA A 25 -3.36 -5.03 3.06
CA ALA A 25 -2.44 -5.20 1.93
C ALA A 25 -1.02 -5.64 2.34
N PHE A 26 -0.59 -5.32 3.57
CA PHE A 26 0.71 -5.73 4.13
C PHE A 26 0.70 -7.11 4.76
N LYS A 27 -0.48 -7.71 5.00
CA LYS A 27 -0.58 -9.04 5.62
C LYS A 27 -0.34 -10.14 4.60
N ARG A 28 0.26 -11.26 5.02
CA ARG A 28 0.35 -12.45 4.16
C ARG A 28 -1.04 -12.84 3.65
N ALA A 29 -1.13 -13.12 2.36
CA ALA A 29 -2.38 -13.42 1.65
C ALA A 29 -3.49 -12.37 1.79
N GLY A 30 -3.20 -11.16 2.28
CA GLY A 30 -4.24 -10.16 2.55
C GLY A 30 -5.22 -10.59 3.63
N TYR A 31 -4.81 -11.43 4.59
CA TYR A 31 -5.68 -11.88 5.67
C TYR A 31 -5.31 -11.18 6.98
N ILE A 32 -6.27 -10.53 7.62
CA ILE A 32 -6.03 -9.61 8.75
C ILE A 32 -5.34 -10.26 9.95
N TRP A 33 -5.56 -11.56 10.15
CA TRP A 33 -5.02 -12.33 11.25
C TRP A 33 -3.60 -12.86 10.99
N ASN A 34 -3.13 -12.79 9.75
CA ASN A 34 -1.76 -13.17 9.43
C ASN A 34 -0.77 -12.10 9.88
N GLU A 35 0.49 -12.48 9.92
CA GLU A 35 1.61 -11.57 10.11
C GLU A 35 1.78 -10.62 8.91
N VAL A 36 2.51 -9.52 9.17
CA VAL A 36 2.95 -8.61 8.11
C VAL A 36 4.04 -9.30 7.28
N ASP A 37 3.91 -9.22 5.96
CA ASP A 37 4.94 -9.63 5.03
C ASP A 37 5.80 -8.42 4.64
N ILE A 38 7.07 -8.44 5.04
CA ILE A 38 7.98 -7.31 4.85
C ILE A 38 8.24 -7.01 3.37
N GLU A 39 8.21 -8.02 2.49
CA GLU A 39 8.43 -7.81 1.06
C GLU A 39 7.28 -7.01 0.45
N ARG A 40 6.04 -7.29 0.86
CA ARG A 40 4.86 -6.52 0.43
C ARG A 40 4.93 -5.06 0.88
N VAL A 41 5.46 -4.80 2.08
CA VAL A 41 5.70 -3.43 2.58
C VAL A 41 6.78 -2.73 1.76
N ARG A 42 7.89 -3.42 1.48
CA ARG A 42 8.99 -2.88 0.65
C ARG A 42 8.51 -2.52 -0.75
N ASP A 43 7.71 -3.40 -1.36
CA ASP A 43 7.09 -3.17 -2.68
C ASP A 43 6.23 -1.92 -2.69
N PHE A 44 5.32 -1.82 -1.72
CA PHE A 44 4.43 -0.68 -1.57
C PHE A 44 5.20 0.62 -1.36
N MET A 45 6.19 0.62 -0.47
CA MET A 45 6.98 1.82 -0.16
C MET A 45 7.87 2.26 -1.33
N ARG A 46 8.34 1.33 -2.17
CA ARG A 46 9.06 1.67 -3.39
C ARG A 46 8.18 2.49 -4.34
N ILE A 47 6.94 2.06 -4.54
CA ILE A 47 5.96 2.77 -5.37
C ILE A 47 5.63 4.13 -4.72
N ALA A 48 5.38 4.15 -3.41
CA ALA A 48 5.08 5.39 -2.68
C ALA A 48 6.18 6.45 -2.85
N LYS A 49 7.45 6.05 -2.71
CA LYS A 49 8.61 6.95 -2.90
C LYS A 49 8.70 7.44 -4.34
N SER A 50 8.55 6.53 -5.31
CA SER A 50 8.57 6.89 -6.73
C SER A 50 7.50 7.92 -7.09
N VAL A 51 6.30 7.82 -6.51
CA VAL A 51 5.21 8.78 -6.77
C VAL A 51 5.47 10.12 -6.08
N ARG A 52 6.09 10.12 -4.91
CA ARG A 52 6.41 11.33 -4.14
C ARG A 52 7.66 12.07 -4.62
N GLY A 53 8.51 11.43 -5.42
CA GLY A 53 9.79 11.99 -5.88
C GLY A 53 10.90 11.93 -4.82
N ASP A 54 10.80 10.98 -3.88
CA ASP A 54 11.75 10.73 -2.79
C ASP A 54 12.85 9.71 -3.14
#